data_AF-A0A0S9E0K4-F1
#
_entry.id   AF-A0A0S9E0K4-F1
#
_cell.length_a   1.000
_cell.length_b   1.000
_cell.length_c   1.000
_cell.angle_alpha   90.00
_cell.angle_beta   90.00
_cell.angle_gamma   90.00
#
_symmetry.space_group_name_H-M   'P 1'
#
loop_
_entity.id
_entity.type
_entity.pdbx_description
1 polymer ?
#
loop_
_entity_poly.entity_id
_entity_poly.type
_entity_poly.pdbx_seq_one_letter_code
_entity_poly.pdbx_strand_id
1 'polypeptide(L)'
;MIDGGIDDIENPFDVDSGLMRHWLPGTATILAVDRTDEWVDRNEFFDVTLEIDLEGFEAYELRQRQLIPERAQFEWQPGTEVDVLVNPADHSKAVLR
;
A
#
# COMPACT_ATOMS: atom_id res chain seq x y z
N MET A 1 -11.24 -1.29 -31.94
CA MET A 1 -9.77 -1.19 -31.76
C MET A 1 -9.59 -0.69 -30.34
N ILE A 2 -8.89 -1.47 -29.54
CA ILE A 2 -8.94 -1.44 -28.07
C ILE A 2 -8.00 -0.32 -27.61
N ASP A 3 -8.55 0.75 -27.06
CA ASP A 3 -7.78 1.72 -26.28
C ASP A 3 -8.14 1.44 -24.82
N GLY A 4 -7.42 0.46 -24.25
CA GLY A 4 -7.58 0.05 -22.88
C GLY A 4 -7.08 1.17 -21.99
N GLY A 5 -8.02 1.96 -21.47
CA GLY A 5 -7.77 2.93 -20.43
C GLY A 5 -7.01 2.25 -19.30
N ILE A 6 -5.89 2.85 -18.92
CA ILE A 6 -5.25 2.67 -17.62
C ILE A 6 -6.16 3.28 -16.53
N ASP A 7 -7.39 2.77 -16.46
CA ASP A 7 -8.35 2.95 -15.38
C ASP A 7 -8.10 1.75 -14.45
N ASP A 8 -7.99 1.97 -13.13
CA ASP A 8 -7.71 0.96 -12.07
C ASP A 8 -6.25 0.75 -11.62
N ILE A 9 -5.34 1.73 -11.75
CA ILE A 9 -4.28 1.84 -10.73
C ILE A 9 -4.82 2.79 -9.66
N GLU A 10 -5.66 2.27 -8.77
CA GLU A 10 -6.11 2.98 -7.57
C GLU A 10 -4.86 3.39 -6.79
N ASN A 11 -4.55 4.68 -6.84
CA ASN A 11 -3.55 5.25 -5.97
C ASN A 11 -4.05 5.05 -4.52
N PRO A 12 -3.29 4.41 -3.62
CA PRO A 12 -3.66 4.23 -2.21
C PRO A 12 -3.86 5.57 -1.47
N PHE A 13 -3.45 6.69 -2.07
CA PHE A 13 -3.73 8.04 -1.58
C PHE A 13 -5.02 8.67 -2.17
N ASP A 14 -5.65 8.03 -3.15
CA ASP A 14 -6.89 8.47 -3.84
C ASP A 14 -8.12 7.65 -3.39
N VAL A 15 -7.99 6.85 -2.33
CA VAL A 15 -9.17 6.26 -1.69
C VAL A 15 -9.98 7.35 -1.01
N ASP A 16 -11.27 7.39 -1.32
CA ASP A 16 -12.22 8.32 -0.72
C ASP A 16 -12.12 8.25 0.81
N SER A 17 -11.85 9.38 1.45
CA SER A 17 -11.63 9.44 2.90
C SER A 17 -12.88 8.99 3.69
N GLY A 18 -14.05 8.95 3.06
CA GLY A 18 -15.28 8.37 3.62
C GLY A 18 -15.27 6.84 3.67
N LEU A 19 -14.60 6.16 2.73
CA LEU A 19 -14.47 4.70 2.70
C LEU A 19 -13.47 4.20 3.74
N MET A 20 -12.37 4.93 3.98
CA MET A 20 -11.33 4.58 4.95
C MET A 20 -11.81 4.57 6.41
N ARG A 21 -12.95 5.23 6.73
CA ARG A 21 -13.50 5.28 8.10
C ARG A 21 -13.88 3.91 8.67
N HIS A 22 -14.13 2.93 7.81
CA HIS A 22 -14.51 1.57 8.20
C HIS A 22 -13.35 0.59 8.05
N TRP A 23 -12.18 1.06 7.63
CA TRP A 23 -11.01 0.21 7.48
C TRP A 23 -10.45 -0.18 8.84
N LEU A 24 -9.93 -1.40 8.93
CA LEU A 24 -9.47 -1.98 10.18
C LEU A 24 -8.03 -1.53 10.45
N PRO A 25 -7.72 -0.98 11.64
CA PRO A 25 -6.35 -0.65 11.99
C PRO A 25 -5.54 -1.92 12.26
N GLY A 26 -4.33 -1.95 11.73
CA GLY A 26 -3.35 -3.00 11.99
C GLY A 26 -1.92 -2.45 11.93
N THR A 27 -0.96 -3.33 12.11
CA THR A 27 0.46 -3.05 11.89
C THR A 27 0.95 -3.85 10.70
N ALA A 28 1.96 -3.34 10.01
CA ALA A 28 2.61 -4.05 8.93
C ALA A 28 4.13 -4.00 9.09
N THR A 29 4.78 -5.13 8.87
CA THR A 29 6.24 -5.17 8.71
C THR A 29 6.58 -5.17 7.23
N ILE A 30 7.42 -4.23 6.79
CA ILE A 30 7.93 -4.21 5.42
C ILE A 30 8.86 -5.41 5.22
N LEU A 31 8.57 -6.29 4.28
CA LEU A 31 9.41 -7.44 3.94
C LEU A 31 10.31 -7.15 2.74
N ALA A 32 9.79 -6.47 1.73
CA ALA A 32 10.51 -6.11 0.52
C ALA A 32 10.01 -4.80 -0.09
N VAL A 33 10.91 -4.07 -0.74
CA VAL A 33 10.63 -2.83 -1.47
C VAL A 33 11.41 -2.89 -2.78
N ASP A 34 10.70 -3.05 -3.88
CA ASP A 34 11.26 -3.16 -5.22
C ASP A 34 10.91 -1.91 -6.03
N ARG A 35 11.91 -1.35 -6.71
CA ARG A 35 11.71 -0.23 -7.62
C ARG A 35 10.99 -0.68 -8.88
N THR A 36 10.04 0.13 -9.32
CA THR A 36 9.36 -0.09 -10.59
C THR A 36 9.94 0.75 -11.73
N ASP A 37 10.75 1.78 -11.42
CA ASP A 37 11.17 2.84 -12.34
C ASP A 37 10.00 3.62 -12.99
N GLU A 38 8.78 3.48 -12.46
CA GLU A 38 7.58 4.23 -12.87
C GLU A 38 7.38 5.46 -11.96
N TRP A 39 7.08 6.63 -12.53
CA TRP A 39 7.06 7.91 -11.81
C TRP A 39 5.80 8.75 -12.11
N VAL A 40 5.30 9.45 -11.09
CA VAL A 40 4.25 10.48 -11.18
C VAL A 40 4.64 11.69 -10.32
N ASP A 41 4.69 12.89 -10.91
CA ASP A 41 4.96 14.15 -10.19
C ASP A 41 6.16 14.10 -9.22
N ARG A 42 7.24 13.43 -9.63
CA ARG A 42 8.49 13.19 -8.86
C ARG A 42 8.40 12.15 -7.74
N ASN A 43 7.27 11.48 -7.59
CA ASN A 43 7.13 10.32 -6.73
C ASN A 43 7.29 9.06 -7.57
N GLU A 44 8.02 8.08 -7.03
CA GLU A 44 8.28 6.80 -7.69
C GLU A 44 7.30 5.75 -7.15
N PHE A 45 6.84 4.87 -8.03
CA PHE A 45 6.11 3.68 -7.63
C PHE A 45 7.07 2.60 -7.16
N PHE A 46 6.69 1.91 -6.09
CA PHE A 46 7.40 0.76 -5.56
C PHE A 46 6.44 -0.40 -5.44
N ASP A 47 6.90 -1.59 -5.77
CA ASP A 47 6.21 -2.82 -5.41
C ASP A 47 6.68 -3.21 -4.00
N VAL A 48 5.73 -3.22 -3.06
CA VAL A 48 6.02 -3.41 -1.63
C VAL A 48 5.38 -4.71 -1.16
N THR A 49 6.16 -5.51 -0.46
CA THR A 49 5.67 -6.70 0.25
C THR A 49 5.62 -6.39 1.73
N LEU A 50 4.46 -6.60 2.34
CA LEU A 50 4.16 -6.34 3.75
C LEU A 50 3.72 -7.65 4.42
N GLU A 51 4.13 -7.87 5.67
CA GLU A 51 3.47 -8.81 6.56
C GLU A 51 2.48 -8.04 7.43
N ILE A 52 1.18 -8.30 7.27
CA ILE A 52 0.12 -7.62 7.99
C ILE A 52 -0.19 -8.38 9.27
N ASP A 53 -0.14 -7.70 10.41
CA ASP A 53 -0.71 -8.14 11.68
C ASP A 53 -2.00 -7.36 11.96
N LEU A 54 -3.10 -8.11 12.00
CA LEU A 54 -4.45 -7.58 12.16
C LEU A 54 -5.18 -8.37 13.24
N GLU A 55 -5.72 -7.67 14.23
CA GLU A 55 -6.38 -8.31 15.36
C GLU A 55 -7.49 -9.26 14.91
N GLY A 56 -7.42 -10.51 15.37
CA GLY A 56 -8.39 -11.56 15.03
C GLY A 56 -8.08 -12.34 13.75
N PHE A 57 -6.98 -12.03 13.07
CA PHE A 57 -6.50 -12.74 11.89
C PHE A 57 -5.12 -13.34 12.13
N GLU A 58 -4.80 -14.40 11.39
CA GLU A 58 -3.42 -14.86 11.29
C GLU A 58 -2.64 -13.86 10.43
N ALA A 59 -1.39 -13.60 10.78
CA ALA A 59 -0.53 -12.71 10.00
C ALA A 59 -0.42 -13.21 8.56
N TYR A 60 -0.47 -12.28 7.60
CA TYR A 60 -0.49 -12.64 6.18
C TYR A 60 0.32 -11.67 5.32
N GLU A 61 0.82 -12.19 4.21
CA GLU A 61 1.58 -11.39 3.25
C GLU A 61 0.64 -10.61 2.32
N LEU A 62 0.93 -9.32 2.17
CA LEU A 62 0.27 -8.42 1.23
C LEU A 62 1.31 -7.85 0.27
N ARG A 63 1.06 -8.00 -1.04
CA ARG A 63 1.86 -7.35 -2.08
C ARG A 63 1.04 -6.27 -2.76
N GLN A 64 1.56 -5.06 -2.78
CA GLN A 64 0.87 -3.95 -3.42
C GLN A 64 1.85 -2.92 -3.97
N ARG A 65 1.43 -2.26 -5.04
CA ARG A 65 2.14 -1.11 -5.59
C ARG A 65 1.79 0.15 -4.80
N GLN A 66 2.79 0.96 -4.48
CA GLN A 66 2.65 2.17 -3.67
C GLN A 66 3.41 3.33 -4.31
N LEU A 67 2.79 4.52 -4.34
CA LEU A 67 3.47 5.74 -4.77
C LEU A 67 4.17 6.38 -3.56
N ILE A 68 5.47 6.15 -3.40
CA ILE A 68 6.18 6.61 -2.20
C ILE A 68 6.81 7.99 -2.46
N PRO A 69 6.44 9.04 -1.70
CA PRO A 69 7.08 10.34 -1.83
C PRO A 69 8.59 10.26 -1.61
N GLU A 70 9.39 10.93 -2.43
CA GLU A 70 10.88 10.90 -2.34
C GLU A 70 11.38 11.13 -0.91
N ARG A 71 10.73 12.05 -0.18
CA ARG A 71 11.08 12.38 1.21
C ARG A 71 10.80 11.28 2.21
N ALA A 72 9.89 10.34 1.92
CA ALA A 72 9.52 9.25 2.83
C ALA A 72 10.24 7.93 2.48
N GLN A 73 10.88 7.82 1.30
CA GLN A 73 11.48 6.57 0.83
C GLN A 73 12.51 5.98 1.82
N PHE A 74 13.22 6.81 2.59
CA PHE A 74 14.19 6.32 3.57
C PHE A 74 13.53 5.58 4.76
N GLU A 75 12.25 5.78 5.00
CA GLU A 75 11.47 5.12 6.07
C GLU A 75 10.99 3.74 5.61
N TRP A 76 10.94 3.50 4.30
CA TRP A 76 10.44 2.26 3.68
C TRP A 76 11.57 1.28 3.44
N GLN A 77 12.04 0.67 4.53
CA GLN A 77 13.09 -0.35 4.49
C GLN A 77 12.55 -1.69 5.02
N PRO A 78 13.04 -2.82 4.50
CA PRO A 78 12.74 -4.13 5.08
C PRO A 78 13.03 -4.17 6.59
N GLY A 79 12.07 -4.67 7.36
CA GLY A 79 12.09 -4.71 8.83
C GLY A 79 11.49 -3.48 9.51
N THR A 80 11.14 -2.43 8.77
CA THR A 80 10.37 -1.31 9.34
C THR A 80 8.94 -1.75 9.64
N GLU A 81 8.46 -1.43 10.84
CA GLU A 81 7.05 -1.56 11.21
C GLU A 81 6.32 -0.23 10.94
N VAL A 82 5.14 -0.32 10.34
CA VAL A 82 4.30 0.82 9.95
C VAL A 82 2.84 0.58 10.34
N ASP A 83 2.15 1.66 10.68
CA ASP A 83 0.70 1.62 10.90
C ASP A 83 -0.03 1.51 9.56
N VAL A 84 -1.03 0.63 9.49
CA VAL A 84 -1.85 0.45 8.29
C VAL A 84 -3.34 0.47 8.63
N LEU A 85 -4.14 0.85 7.63
CA LEU A 85 -5.56 0.55 7.58
C LEU A 85 -5.79 -0.50 6.49
N VAL A 86 -6.49 -1.57 6.82
CA VAL A 86 -6.82 -2.69 5.93
C VAL A 86 -8.28 -2.61 5.54
N ASN A 87 -8.59 -2.80 4.26
CA ASN A 87 -9.96 -2.84 3.80
C ASN A 87 -10.65 -4.15 4.27
N PRO A 88 -11.71 -4.10 5.10
CA PRO A 88 -12.38 -5.29 5.62
C PRO A 88 -13.14 -6.08 4.54
N ALA A 89 -13.47 -5.46 3.41
CA ALA A 89 -14.12 -6.14 2.29
C ALA A 89 -13.10 -6.80 1.35
N ASP A 90 -11.83 -6.37 1.40
CA ASP A 90 -10.76 -6.84 0.55
C ASP A 90 -9.40 -6.72 1.26
N HIS A 91 -8.97 -7.81 1.90
CA HIS A 91 -7.74 -7.85 2.67
C HIS A 91 -6.46 -7.76 1.80
N SER A 92 -6.63 -7.73 0.47
CA SER A 92 -5.54 -7.45 -0.47
C SER A 92 -5.31 -5.94 -0.70
N LYS A 93 -6.03 -5.07 0.03
CA LYS A 93 -5.88 -3.62 -0.03
C LYS A 93 -5.59 -3.05 1.35
N ALA A 94 -4.45 -2.36 1.48
CA ALA A 94 -4.10 -1.62 2.67
C ALA A 94 -3.48 -0.25 2.33
N VAL A 95 -3.68 0.71 3.22
CA VAL A 95 -3.11 2.05 3.14
C VAL A 95 -2.29 2.32 4.38
N LEU A 96 -1.11 2.91 4.20
CA LEU A 96 -0.26 3.31 5.31
C LEU A 96 -0.78 4.60 5.94
N ARG A 97 -0.60 4.71 7.25
CA ARG A 97 -1.08 5.85 8.04
C ARG A 97 0.01 6.87 8.35
#